data_AF-A0A8S4GV09-F1
#
_entry.id   AF-A0A8S4GV09-F1
#
_cell.length_a   1.000
_cell.length_b   1.000
_cell.length_c   1.000
_cell.angle_alpha   90.00
_cell.angle_beta   90.00
_cell.angle_gamma   90.00
#
_symmetry.space_group_name_H-M   'P 1'
#
loop_
_entity.id
_entity.type
_entity.pdbx_description
1 polymer ?
#
loop_
_entity_poly.entity_id
_entity_poly.type
_entity_poly.pdbx_seq_one_letter_code
_entity_poly.pdbx_strand_id
1 'polypeptide(L)'
;MSRMLYDDDDPWGAEDLAEPQEPGAACEARFATADAVPDAIAALSHQLAAQGVPGALVVPHDDGSNWREACAALCNALHAALADRQADLERSTEAADRIAKLRSDLLHQQQATQRATAKLEAREREVGEGLVREHAQEIGRRQELHRLTQAHADLQRRAAALVQRDKALRAEMRRREGETERLHDRLASLLRERAPPAAADNGWAPAGRAGAARRNGGGAVEGGDTHADLAPATEADMLKGVIAAYEDKHRELLLEVRELRAQVAELDGSRAGREAERAAGSGAALAC
;
A
#
# COMPACT_ATOMS: atom_id res chain seq x y z
N MET A 1 -24.53 -8.43 -30.92
CA MET A 1 -25.14 -9.78 -30.82
C MET A 1 -24.51 -10.51 -29.64
N SER A 2 -25.12 -10.41 -28.46
CA SER A 2 -24.98 -11.39 -27.37
C SER A 2 -26.04 -11.06 -26.35
N ARG A 3 -27.17 -11.78 -26.45
CA ARG A 3 -28.19 -11.88 -25.41
C ARG A 3 -27.55 -12.72 -24.30
N MET A 4 -27.16 -12.11 -23.18
CA MET A 4 -27.02 -12.86 -21.94
C MET A 4 -28.43 -13.07 -21.40
N LEU A 5 -28.93 -14.28 -21.61
CA LEU A 5 -29.97 -14.87 -20.78
C LEU A 5 -29.35 -15.03 -19.38
N TYR A 6 -29.79 -14.23 -18.42
CA TYR A 6 -29.68 -14.60 -17.02
C TYR A 6 -30.92 -15.45 -16.75
N ASP A 7 -30.68 -16.74 -16.52
CA ASP A 7 -31.63 -17.64 -15.91
C ASP A 7 -31.78 -17.19 -14.45
N ASP A 8 -32.91 -16.56 -14.14
CA ASP A 8 -33.41 -16.29 -12.79
C ASP A 8 -33.92 -17.61 -12.18
N ASP A 9 -33.03 -18.58 -12.00
CA ASP A 9 -33.29 -19.77 -11.18
C ASP A 9 -32.95 -19.42 -9.73
N ASP A 10 -33.89 -18.77 -9.04
CA ASP A 10 -33.96 -18.74 -7.58
C ASP A 10 -34.16 -20.19 -7.08
N PRO A 11 -33.18 -20.84 -6.42
CA PRO A 11 -33.38 -22.16 -5.84
C PRO A 11 -34.12 -22.07 -4.49
N TRP A 12 -34.46 -20.86 -4.05
CA TRP A 12 -35.28 -20.60 -2.88
C TRP A 12 -36.68 -20.25 -3.36
N GLY A 13 -37.32 -21.27 -3.94
CA GLY A 13 -38.74 -21.26 -4.17
C GLY A 13 -39.44 -20.72 -2.94
N ALA A 14 -40.40 -19.83 -3.18
CA ALA A 14 -41.42 -19.47 -2.23
C ALA A 14 -42.13 -20.75 -1.78
N GLU A 15 -41.54 -21.45 -0.81
CA GLU A 15 -42.26 -22.38 0.02
C GLU A 15 -43.30 -21.54 0.72
N ASP A 16 -44.54 -21.78 0.33
CA ASP A 16 -45.76 -21.34 0.98
C ASP A 16 -45.48 -21.17 2.48
N LEU A 17 -45.46 -19.92 2.92
CA LEU A 17 -45.70 -19.59 4.32
C LEU A 17 -47.13 -20.05 4.58
N ALA A 18 -47.29 -21.35 4.81
CA ALA A 18 -48.46 -21.92 5.42
C ALA A 18 -48.71 -21.08 6.65
N GLU A 19 -49.80 -20.33 6.60
CA GLU A 19 -50.35 -19.62 7.73
C GLU A 19 -50.26 -20.55 8.95
N PRO A 20 -49.85 -20.07 10.13
CA PRO A 20 -49.90 -20.89 11.32
C PRO A 20 -51.35 -21.33 11.49
N GLN A 21 -51.65 -22.59 11.18
CA GLN A 21 -52.91 -23.20 11.55
C GLN A 21 -53.01 -23.09 13.06
N GLU A 22 -53.86 -22.18 13.52
CA GLU A 22 -54.33 -22.08 14.90
C GLU A 22 -54.61 -23.49 15.44
N PRO A 23 -53.81 -24.03 16.38
CA PRO A 23 -54.13 -25.30 17.03
C PRO A 23 -55.18 -24.99 18.11
N GLY A 24 -56.42 -24.72 17.70
CA GLY A 24 -57.43 -24.20 18.64
C GLY A 24 -58.87 -24.62 18.40
N ALA A 25 -59.26 -25.08 17.21
CA ALA A 25 -60.68 -25.19 16.86
C ALA A 25 -61.27 -26.61 16.85
N ALA A 26 -60.55 -27.64 17.30
CA ALA A 26 -61.03 -29.04 17.28
C ALA A 26 -61.22 -29.69 18.67
N CYS A 27 -61.24 -28.91 19.76
CA CYS A 27 -61.25 -29.44 21.13
C CYS A 27 -62.62 -29.44 21.84
N GLU A 28 -63.74 -29.26 21.12
CA GLU A 28 -65.08 -29.32 21.74
C GLU A 28 -65.84 -30.65 21.51
N ALA A 29 -65.22 -31.65 20.89
CA ALA A 29 -65.72 -33.02 20.96
C ALA A 29 -65.14 -33.67 22.23
N ARG A 30 -65.98 -33.82 23.26
CA ARG A 30 -65.62 -34.43 24.53
C ARG A 30 -65.06 -35.84 24.28
N PHE A 31 -63.73 -36.01 24.40
CA PHE A 31 -63.01 -37.24 24.03
C PHE A 31 -63.55 -38.51 24.72
N ALA A 32 -64.09 -38.38 25.92
CA ALA A 32 -64.76 -39.45 26.63
C ALA A 32 -66.14 -39.00 27.15
N THR A 33 -67.18 -39.76 26.82
CA THR A 33 -68.50 -39.76 27.47
C THR A 33 -68.68 -41.07 28.23
N ALA A 34 -69.62 -41.14 29.19
CA ALA A 34 -69.80 -42.33 30.05
C ALA A 34 -69.97 -43.64 29.27
N ASP A 35 -70.58 -43.58 28.08
CA ASP A 35 -70.84 -44.74 27.22
C ASP A 35 -69.66 -45.06 26.28
N ALA A 36 -68.76 -44.10 26.03
CA ALA A 36 -67.64 -44.23 25.09
C ALA A 36 -66.27 -44.41 25.78
N VAL A 37 -66.25 -44.58 27.10
CA VAL A 37 -65.03 -44.82 27.88
C VAL A 37 -64.20 -46.02 27.36
N PRO A 38 -64.79 -47.17 26.99
CA PRO A 38 -64.02 -48.31 26.48
C PRO A 38 -63.28 -47.99 25.18
N ASP A 39 -63.95 -47.28 24.26
CA ASP A 39 -63.37 -46.87 22.97
C ASP A 39 -62.29 -45.80 23.15
N ALA A 40 -62.50 -44.86 24.08
CA ALA A 40 -61.51 -43.84 24.43
C ALA A 40 -60.24 -44.45 25.06
N ILE A 41 -60.38 -45.48 25.90
CA ILE A 41 -59.25 -46.23 26.48
C ILE A 41 -58.51 -47.00 25.39
N ALA A 42 -59.22 -47.66 24.48
CA ALA A 42 -58.61 -48.36 23.36
C ALA A 42 -57.82 -47.39 22.46
N ALA A 43 -58.39 -46.23 22.12
CA ALA A 43 -57.72 -45.19 21.35
C ALA A 43 -56.47 -44.63 22.07
N LEU A 44 -56.58 -44.33 23.37
CA LEU A 44 -55.44 -43.89 24.19
C LEU A 44 -54.34 -44.95 24.25
N SER A 45 -54.70 -46.22 24.42
CA SER A 45 -53.72 -47.31 24.49
C SER A 45 -52.96 -47.47 23.18
N HIS A 46 -53.65 -47.30 22.04
CA HIS A 46 -53.02 -47.33 20.72
C HIS A 46 -52.09 -46.13 20.51
N GLN A 47 -52.51 -44.92 20.92
CA GLN A 47 -51.69 -43.72 20.83
C GLN A 47 -50.43 -43.79 21.70
N LEU A 48 -50.55 -44.26 22.94
CA LEU A 48 -49.42 -44.46 23.86
C LEU A 48 -48.47 -45.55 23.35
N ALA A 49 -49.00 -46.64 22.79
CA ALA A 49 -48.19 -47.68 22.16
C ALA A 49 -47.43 -47.15 20.92
N ALA A 50 -48.07 -46.30 20.10
CA ALA A 50 -47.42 -45.66 18.96
C ALA A 50 -46.29 -44.68 19.39
N GLN A 51 -46.40 -44.10 20.59
CA GLN A 51 -45.35 -43.30 21.23
C GLN A 51 -44.29 -44.15 21.94
N GLY A 52 -44.35 -45.49 21.83
CA GLY A 52 -43.36 -46.39 22.40
C GLY A 52 -43.52 -46.65 23.91
N VAL A 53 -44.62 -46.22 24.52
CA VAL A 53 -44.92 -46.51 25.94
C VAL A 53 -45.51 -47.92 26.04
N PRO A 54 -44.84 -48.90 26.68
CA PRO A 54 -45.33 -50.26 26.75
C PRO A 54 -46.47 -50.39 27.77
N GLY A 55 -47.66 -50.77 27.30
CA GLY A 55 -48.79 -51.16 28.15
C GLY A 55 -50.14 -51.01 27.46
N ALA A 56 -50.86 -52.13 27.25
CA ALA A 56 -52.26 -52.07 26.90
C ALA A 56 -53.04 -51.63 28.14
N LEU A 57 -53.82 -50.54 28.03
CA LEU A 57 -54.73 -50.12 29.08
C LEU A 57 -55.88 -51.12 29.17
N VAL A 58 -55.69 -52.18 29.96
CA VAL A 58 -56.76 -53.12 30.26
C VAL A 58 -57.50 -52.57 31.47
N VAL A 59 -58.71 -52.05 31.27
CA VAL A 59 -59.62 -51.70 32.36
C VAL A 59 -60.58 -52.87 32.57
N PRO A 60 -60.44 -53.66 33.65
CA PRO A 60 -61.37 -54.75 33.92
C PRO A 60 -62.70 -54.18 34.40
N HIS A 61 -63.80 -54.77 33.94
CA HIS A 61 -65.15 -54.25 34.15
C HIS A 61 -65.78 -54.64 35.50
N ASP A 62 -65.04 -55.29 36.42
CA ASP A 62 -65.58 -55.90 37.64
C ASP A 62 -64.84 -55.52 38.94
N ASP A 63 -65.60 -55.64 40.03
CA ASP A 63 -65.51 -54.95 41.32
C ASP A 63 -64.14 -54.89 42.04
N GLY A 64 -63.84 -53.68 42.53
CA GLY A 64 -63.08 -53.45 43.77
C GLY A 64 -61.55 -53.26 43.66
N SER A 65 -60.82 -54.17 43.00
CA SER A 65 -59.34 -54.22 43.14
C SER A 65 -58.55 -53.86 41.88
N ASN A 66 -59.02 -54.21 40.68
CA ASN A 66 -58.18 -54.12 39.48
C ASN A 66 -58.26 -52.75 38.76
N TRP A 67 -59.29 -51.94 39.02
CA TRP A 67 -59.43 -50.62 38.40
C TRP A 67 -58.37 -49.63 38.89
N ARG A 68 -57.93 -49.76 40.15
CA ARG A 68 -56.89 -48.90 40.74
C ARG A 68 -55.53 -49.13 40.08
N GLU A 69 -55.20 -50.39 39.81
CA GLU A 69 -53.97 -50.78 39.12
C GLU A 69 -53.99 -50.32 37.66
N ALA A 70 -55.13 -50.45 36.97
CA ALA A 70 -55.32 -49.94 35.61
C ALA A 70 -55.20 -48.40 35.53
N CYS A 71 -55.79 -47.67 36.50
CA CYS A 71 -55.63 -46.22 36.60
C CYS A 71 -54.17 -45.82 36.91
N ALA A 72 -53.48 -46.54 37.79
CA ALA A 72 -52.07 -46.28 38.08
C ALA A 72 -51.19 -46.51 36.85
N ALA A 73 -51.43 -47.58 36.09
CA ALA A 73 -50.75 -47.85 34.83
C ALA A 73 -51.00 -46.75 33.79
N LEU A 74 -52.24 -46.27 33.67
CA LEU A 74 -52.60 -45.14 32.82
C LEU A 74 -51.88 -43.85 33.24
N CYS A 75 -51.92 -43.50 34.52
CA CYS A 75 -51.26 -42.30 35.04
C CYS A 75 -49.75 -42.34 34.81
N ASN A 76 -49.11 -43.50 35.01
CA ASN A 76 -47.68 -43.67 34.75
C ASN A 76 -47.34 -43.58 33.26
N ALA A 77 -48.17 -44.17 32.38
CA ALA A 77 -47.99 -44.09 30.94
C ALA A 77 -48.18 -42.66 30.42
N LEU A 78 -49.20 -41.94 30.90
CA LEU A 78 -49.42 -40.53 30.60
C LEU A 78 -48.29 -39.65 31.13
N HIS A 79 -47.82 -39.90 32.35
CA HIS A 79 -46.68 -39.18 32.92
C HIS A 79 -45.41 -39.39 32.10
N ALA A 80 -45.13 -40.62 31.66
CA ALA A 80 -43.99 -40.92 30.79
C ALA A 80 -44.09 -40.20 29.44
N ALA A 81 -45.27 -40.24 28.79
CA ALA A 81 -45.50 -39.55 27.53
C ALA A 81 -45.37 -38.02 27.65
N LEU A 82 -45.89 -37.44 28.75
CA LEU A 82 -45.75 -36.00 29.02
C LEU A 82 -44.30 -35.61 29.30
N ALA A 83 -43.55 -36.42 30.05
CA ALA A 83 -42.14 -36.19 30.33
C ALA A 83 -41.29 -36.27 29.05
N ASP A 84 -41.56 -37.26 28.19
CA ASP A 84 -40.86 -37.38 26.90
C ASP A 84 -41.19 -36.20 25.97
N ARG A 85 -42.46 -35.80 25.91
CA ARG A 85 -42.88 -34.61 25.15
C ARG A 85 -42.22 -33.32 25.64
N GLN A 86 -42.04 -33.17 26.96
CA GLN A 86 -41.32 -32.04 27.54
C GLN A 86 -39.84 -32.07 27.15
N ALA A 87 -39.18 -33.22 27.25
CA ALA A 87 -37.80 -33.38 26.83
C ALA A 87 -37.60 -33.13 25.32
N ASP A 88 -38.56 -33.53 24.48
CA ASP A 88 -38.58 -33.22 23.05
C ASP A 88 -38.70 -31.71 22.79
N LEU A 89 -39.57 -31.01 23.53
CA LEU A 89 -39.69 -29.55 23.43
C LEU A 89 -38.40 -28.85 23.80
N GLU A 90 -37.77 -29.25 24.91
CA GLU A 90 -36.48 -28.69 25.35
C GLU A 90 -35.38 -28.95 24.32
N ARG A 91 -35.28 -30.18 23.79
CA ARG A 91 -34.33 -30.49 22.71
C ARG A 91 -34.58 -29.66 21.45
N SER A 92 -35.85 -29.43 21.11
CA SER A 92 -36.24 -28.62 19.96
C SER A 92 -35.90 -27.14 20.15
N THR A 93 -36.16 -26.55 21.32
CA THR A 93 -35.80 -25.16 21.62
C THR A 93 -34.29 -24.98 21.64
N GLU A 94 -33.53 -25.90 22.25
CA GLU A 94 -32.07 -25.88 22.22
C GLU A 94 -31.50 -25.99 20.80
N ALA A 95 -32.13 -26.78 19.93
CA ALA A 95 -31.74 -26.89 18.53
C ALA A 95 -32.03 -25.58 17.78
N ALA A 96 -33.19 -24.97 18.00
CA ALA A 96 -33.55 -23.68 17.42
C ALA A 96 -32.59 -22.56 17.85
N ASP A 97 -32.23 -22.50 19.14
CA ASP A 97 -31.26 -21.54 19.67
C ASP A 97 -29.87 -21.72 19.06
N ARG A 98 -29.42 -22.98 18.89
CA ARG A 98 -28.15 -23.29 18.21
C ARG A 98 -28.18 -22.83 16.75
N ILE A 99 -29.27 -23.09 16.04
CA ILE A 99 -29.45 -22.65 14.65
C ILE A 99 -29.44 -21.12 14.56
N ALA A 100 -30.12 -20.42 15.46
CA ALA A 100 -30.15 -18.97 15.49
C ALA A 100 -28.75 -18.36 15.71
N LYS A 101 -27.98 -18.93 16.66
CA LYS A 101 -26.58 -18.54 16.90
C LYS A 101 -25.71 -18.77 15.66
N LEU A 102 -25.76 -19.96 15.07
CA LEU A 102 -24.99 -20.29 13.86
C LEU A 102 -25.35 -19.39 12.67
N ARG A 103 -26.63 -19.01 12.51
CA ARG A 103 -27.07 -18.04 11.49
C ARG A 103 -26.47 -16.66 11.73
N SER A 104 -26.49 -16.18 12.98
CA SER A 104 -25.86 -14.91 13.35
C SER A 104 -24.35 -14.93 13.08
N ASP A 105 -23.66 -16.00 13.46
CA ASP A 105 -22.23 -16.17 13.24
C ASP A 105 -21.91 -16.22 11.74
N LEU A 106 -22.70 -16.95 10.95
CA LEU A 106 -22.55 -17.00 9.50
C LEU A 106 -22.70 -15.62 8.87
N LEU A 107 -23.72 -14.85 9.25
CA LEU A 107 -23.92 -13.48 8.76
C LEU A 107 -22.75 -12.57 9.13
N HIS A 108 -22.24 -12.69 10.37
CA HIS A 108 -21.07 -11.94 10.80
C HIS A 108 -19.83 -12.28 9.97
N GLN A 109 -19.58 -13.57 9.74
CA GLN A 109 -18.47 -14.04 8.92
C GLN A 109 -18.61 -13.58 7.46
N GLN A 110 -19.82 -13.64 6.88
CA GLN A 110 -20.09 -13.13 5.53
C GLN A 110 -19.83 -11.62 5.41
N GLN A 111 -20.20 -10.83 6.42
CA GLN A 111 -19.89 -9.40 6.42
C GLN A 111 -18.38 -9.14 6.58
N ALA A 112 -17.69 -9.93 7.41
CA ALA A 112 -16.25 -9.84 7.59
C ALA A 112 -15.50 -10.17 6.29
N THR A 113 -15.91 -11.22 5.58
CA THR A 113 -15.33 -11.61 4.30
C THR A 113 -15.58 -10.54 3.24
N GLN A 114 -16.81 -10.01 3.11
CA GLN A 114 -17.12 -8.90 2.20
C GLN A 114 -16.27 -7.65 2.46
N ARG A 115 -16.04 -7.29 3.73
CA ARG A 115 -15.16 -6.17 4.08
C ARG A 115 -13.70 -6.46 3.73
N ALA A 116 -13.25 -7.70 3.93
CA ALA A 116 -11.90 -8.12 3.59
C ALA A 116 -11.66 -8.13 2.07
N THR A 117 -12.62 -8.62 1.27
CA THR A 117 -12.54 -8.61 -0.19
C THR A 117 -12.53 -7.19 -0.73
N ALA A 118 -13.39 -6.30 -0.24
CA ALA A 118 -13.39 -4.89 -0.64
C ALA A 118 -12.03 -4.20 -0.34
N LYS A 119 -11.42 -4.49 0.82
CA LYS A 119 -10.07 -4.00 1.15
C LYS A 119 -9.01 -4.59 0.23
N LEU A 120 -9.09 -5.87 -0.10
CA LEU A 120 -8.15 -6.52 -1.02
C LEU A 120 -8.19 -5.85 -2.39
N GLU A 121 -9.38 -5.68 -2.96
CA GLU A 121 -9.53 -5.01 -4.26
C GLU A 121 -9.03 -3.56 -4.22
N ALA A 122 -9.25 -2.83 -3.13
CA ALA A 122 -8.71 -1.48 -2.98
C ALA A 122 -7.17 -1.49 -2.99
N ARG A 123 -6.55 -2.43 -2.27
CA ARG A 123 -5.08 -2.59 -2.28
C ARG A 123 -4.55 -3.03 -3.64
N GLU A 124 -5.24 -3.92 -4.34
CA GLU A 124 -4.85 -4.34 -5.69
C GLU A 124 -4.87 -3.17 -6.68
N ARG A 125 -5.89 -2.29 -6.58
CA ARG A 125 -5.95 -1.05 -7.37
C ARG A 125 -4.80 -0.12 -7.02
N GLU A 126 -4.54 0.13 -5.74
CA GLU A 126 -3.41 0.97 -5.29
C GLU A 126 -2.05 0.45 -5.79
N VAL A 127 -1.83 -0.87 -5.70
CA VAL A 127 -0.61 -1.52 -6.22
C VAL A 127 -0.53 -1.36 -7.74
N GLY A 128 -1.63 -1.60 -8.46
CA GLY A 128 -1.69 -1.42 -9.90
C GLY A 128 -1.35 0.01 -10.33
N GLU A 129 -1.92 1.01 -9.65
CA GLU A 129 -1.59 2.42 -9.88
C GLU A 129 -0.13 2.75 -9.55
N GLY A 130 0.40 2.20 -8.44
CA GLY A 130 1.79 2.35 -8.05
C GLY A 130 2.75 1.84 -9.13
N LEU A 131 2.50 0.64 -9.66
CA LEU A 131 3.31 0.04 -10.72
C LEU A 131 3.29 0.89 -12.01
N VAL A 132 2.14 1.44 -12.40
CA VAL A 132 2.05 2.32 -13.57
C VAL A 132 2.87 3.60 -13.37
N ARG A 133 2.81 4.21 -12.17
CA ARG A 133 3.60 5.41 -11.84
C ARG A 133 5.10 5.10 -11.83
N GLU A 134 5.51 3.99 -11.22
CA GLU A 134 6.90 3.54 -11.21
C GLU A 134 7.43 3.31 -12.63
N HIS A 135 6.64 2.63 -13.47
CA HIS A 135 7.01 2.38 -14.85
C HIS A 135 7.16 3.68 -15.66
N ALA A 136 6.25 4.63 -15.49
CA ALA A 136 6.34 5.94 -16.13
C ALA A 136 7.59 6.72 -15.68
N GLN A 137 7.90 6.68 -14.38
CA GLN A 137 9.12 7.29 -13.84
C GLN A 137 10.39 6.61 -14.38
N GLU A 138 10.39 5.28 -14.50
CA GLU A 138 11.52 4.54 -15.06
C GLU A 138 11.77 4.91 -16.52
N ILE A 139 10.72 5.01 -17.32
CA ILE A 139 10.81 5.49 -18.70
C ILE A 139 11.39 6.91 -18.74
N GLY A 140 10.89 7.82 -17.88
CA GLY A 140 11.40 9.18 -17.78
C GLY A 140 12.90 9.22 -17.45
N ARG A 141 13.33 8.46 -16.44
CA ARG A 141 14.75 8.34 -16.05
C ARG A 141 15.61 7.80 -17.19
N ARG A 142 15.14 6.79 -17.93
CA ARG A 142 15.86 6.24 -19.10
C ARG A 142 16.02 7.29 -20.21
N GLN A 143 14.99 8.08 -20.47
CA GLN A 143 15.07 9.17 -21.46
C GLN A 143 16.04 10.26 -21.03
N GLU A 144 16.04 10.63 -19.75
CA GLU A 144 16.96 11.62 -19.21
C GLU A 144 18.41 11.14 -19.24
N LEU A 145 18.66 9.89 -18.85
CA LEU A 145 19.97 9.25 -18.97
C LEU A 145 20.47 9.27 -20.42
N HIS A 146 19.59 8.99 -21.39
CA HIS A 146 19.94 9.05 -22.80
C HIS A 146 20.35 10.47 -23.22
N ARG A 147 19.59 11.49 -22.82
CA ARG A 147 19.92 12.90 -23.09
C ARG A 147 21.25 13.32 -22.47
N LEU A 148 21.50 12.96 -21.21
CA LEU A 148 22.76 13.25 -20.53
C LEU A 148 23.94 12.57 -21.20
N THR A 149 23.76 11.32 -21.64
CA THR A 149 24.80 10.57 -22.37
C THR A 149 25.15 11.25 -23.70
N GLN A 150 24.15 11.71 -24.45
CA GLN A 150 24.37 12.47 -25.69
C GLN A 150 25.09 13.80 -25.42
N ALA A 151 24.63 14.57 -24.44
CA ALA A 151 25.24 15.84 -24.07
C ALA A 151 26.71 15.66 -23.64
N HIS A 152 27.00 14.61 -22.87
CA HIS A 152 28.37 14.27 -22.48
C HIS A 152 29.26 13.93 -23.68
N ALA A 153 28.75 13.13 -24.63
CA ALA A 153 29.49 12.81 -25.86
C ALA A 153 29.79 14.06 -26.69
N ASP A 154 28.84 14.99 -26.80
CA ASP A 154 29.06 16.26 -27.52
C ASP A 154 30.04 17.18 -26.80
N LEU A 155 30.00 17.23 -25.47
CA LEU A 155 31.00 17.96 -24.67
C LEU A 155 32.40 17.37 -24.87
N GLN A 156 32.55 16.05 -24.89
CA GLN A 156 33.84 15.40 -25.18
C GLN A 156 34.36 15.74 -26.57
N ARG A 157 33.49 15.76 -27.60
CA ARG A 157 33.87 16.17 -28.97
C ARG A 157 34.36 17.63 -28.99
N ARG A 158 33.64 18.54 -28.33
CA ARG A 158 34.00 19.96 -28.24
C ARG A 158 35.32 20.14 -27.47
N ALA A 159 35.51 19.43 -26.37
CA ALA A 159 36.75 19.46 -25.59
C ALA A 159 37.95 19.01 -26.44
N ALA A 160 37.80 17.91 -27.20
CA ALA A 160 38.84 17.45 -28.11
C ALA A 160 39.16 18.50 -29.19
N ALA A 161 38.16 19.14 -29.79
CA ALA A 161 38.36 20.21 -30.77
C ALA A 161 39.10 21.42 -30.18
N LEU A 162 38.77 21.83 -28.95
CA LEU A 162 39.47 22.90 -28.24
C LEU A 162 40.94 22.55 -27.98
N VAL A 163 41.23 21.33 -27.53
CA VAL A 163 42.61 20.85 -27.34
C VAL A 163 43.40 20.88 -28.65
N GLN A 164 42.79 20.46 -29.76
CA GLN A 164 43.44 20.54 -31.08
C GLN A 164 43.68 21.99 -31.51
N ARG A 165 42.71 22.90 -31.30
CA ARG A 165 42.85 24.31 -31.65
C ARG A 165 43.94 24.99 -30.83
N ASP A 166 43.99 24.73 -29.53
CA ASP A 166 45.04 25.23 -28.64
C ASP A 166 46.43 24.71 -29.05
N LYS A 167 46.54 23.42 -29.42
CA LYS A 167 47.78 22.87 -29.98
C LYS A 167 48.21 23.57 -31.27
N ALA A 168 47.26 23.83 -32.18
CA ALA A 168 47.53 24.54 -33.43
C ALA A 168 47.99 25.99 -33.20
N LEU A 169 47.30 26.72 -32.32
CA LEU A 169 47.65 28.10 -31.95
C LEU A 169 49.03 28.17 -31.30
N ARG A 170 49.37 27.24 -30.39
CA ARG A 170 50.71 27.16 -29.80
C ARG A 170 51.81 26.89 -30.83
N ALA A 171 51.53 26.05 -31.83
CA ALA A 171 52.48 25.80 -32.91
C ALA A 171 52.68 27.04 -33.80
N GLU A 172 51.60 27.76 -34.12
CA GLU A 172 51.68 29.02 -34.86
C GLU A 172 52.44 30.10 -34.09
N MET A 173 52.16 30.25 -32.78
CA MET A 173 52.88 31.18 -31.91
C MET A 173 54.38 30.90 -31.90
N ARG A 174 54.79 29.64 -31.72
CA ARG A 174 56.21 29.23 -31.77
C ARG A 174 56.87 29.54 -33.12
N ARG A 175 56.13 29.36 -34.21
CA ARG A 175 56.63 29.70 -35.55
C ARG A 175 56.84 31.20 -35.69
N ARG A 176 55.87 32.01 -35.27
CA ARG A 176 55.98 33.48 -35.28
C ARG A 176 57.09 33.97 -34.37
N GLU A 177 57.22 33.40 -33.16
CA GLU A 177 58.33 33.69 -32.23
C GLU A 177 59.69 33.45 -32.91
N GLY A 178 59.88 32.30 -33.56
CA GLY A 178 61.12 32.01 -34.30
C GLY A 178 61.36 32.93 -35.52
N GLU A 179 60.31 33.40 -36.20
CA GLU A 179 60.42 34.40 -37.26
C GLU A 179 60.80 35.78 -36.69
N THR A 180 60.22 36.17 -35.55
CA THR A 180 60.58 37.43 -34.87
C THR A 180 62.01 37.43 -34.36
N GLU A 181 62.50 36.32 -33.81
CA GLU A 181 63.91 36.17 -33.40
C GLU A 181 64.86 36.36 -34.60
N ARG A 182 64.58 35.70 -35.74
CA ARG A 182 65.39 35.84 -36.97
C ARG A 182 65.41 37.28 -37.50
N LEU A 183 64.27 37.97 -37.47
CA LEU A 183 64.19 39.37 -37.88
C LEU A 183 64.97 40.27 -36.92
N HIS A 184 64.88 40.01 -35.62
CA HIS A 184 65.68 40.70 -34.60
C HIS A 184 67.18 40.52 -34.84
N ASP A 185 67.63 39.29 -35.09
CA ASP A 185 69.04 38.98 -35.36
C ASP A 185 69.54 39.67 -36.63
N ARG A 186 68.72 39.70 -37.69
CA ARG A 186 69.06 40.38 -38.94
C ARG A 186 69.14 41.89 -38.76
N LEU A 187 68.20 42.49 -38.02
CA LEU A 187 68.25 43.90 -37.67
C LEU A 187 69.50 44.22 -36.85
N ALA A 188 69.82 43.41 -35.83
CA ALA A 188 71.03 43.58 -35.02
C ALA A 188 72.33 43.45 -35.84
N SER A 189 72.32 42.64 -36.90
CA SER A 189 73.45 42.51 -37.82
C SER A 189 73.57 43.75 -38.72
N LEU A 190 72.46 44.22 -39.31
CA LEU A 190 72.43 45.44 -40.12
C LEU A 190 72.80 46.69 -39.32
N LEU A 191 72.38 46.80 -38.06
CA LEU A 191 72.78 47.92 -37.18
C LEU A 191 74.28 47.91 -36.89
N ARG A 192 74.90 46.73 -36.75
CA ARG A 192 76.36 46.60 -36.61
C ARG A 192 77.10 46.97 -37.90
N GLU A 193 76.60 46.58 -39.06
CA GLU A 193 77.20 46.91 -40.37
C GLU A 193 77.10 48.41 -40.71
N ARG A 194 76.10 49.11 -40.16
CA ARG A 194 75.85 50.54 -40.42
C ARG A 194 76.44 51.48 -39.38
N ALA A 195 77.06 50.94 -38.32
CA ALA A 195 77.76 51.74 -37.31
C ALA A 195 79.10 52.25 -37.90
N PRO A 196 79.39 53.57 -37.87
CA PRO A 196 80.70 54.08 -38.25
C PRO A 196 81.79 53.51 -37.31
N PRO A 197 83.06 53.41 -37.74
CA PRO A 197 84.14 52.78 -36.99
C PRO A 197 84.66 53.65 -35.83
N ALA A 198 83.77 54.13 -34.96
CA ALA A 198 84.10 54.83 -33.73
C ALA A 198 82.90 54.81 -32.76
N ALA A 199 82.63 53.65 -32.14
CA ALA A 199 81.91 53.54 -30.86
C ALA A 199 81.90 52.08 -30.37
N ALA A 200 83.09 51.52 -30.13
CA ALA A 200 83.25 50.34 -29.30
C ALA A 200 83.28 50.79 -27.83
N ASP A 201 82.13 51.25 -27.32
CA ASP A 201 81.80 51.41 -25.90
C ASP A 201 80.49 52.19 -25.85
N ASN A 202 79.35 51.48 -25.81
CA ASN A 202 78.18 51.87 -25.03
C ASN A 202 77.16 50.75 -25.10
N GLY A 203 76.93 50.15 -23.93
CA GLY A 203 76.17 48.93 -23.74
C GLY A 203 74.74 49.03 -24.24
N TRP A 204 74.40 48.13 -25.16
CA TRP A 204 73.03 47.67 -25.31
C TRP A 204 72.97 46.23 -24.80
N ALA A 205 72.83 46.10 -23.48
CA ALA A 205 72.41 44.84 -22.88
C ALA A 205 70.90 44.65 -23.18
N PRO A 206 70.45 43.42 -23.50
CA PRO A 206 69.03 43.17 -23.66
C PRO A 206 68.33 43.35 -22.31
N ALA A 207 67.72 44.52 -22.11
CA ALA A 207 66.87 44.79 -20.97
C ALA A 207 65.62 43.90 -21.09
N GLY A 208 65.51 42.89 -20.23
CA GLY A 208 64.31 42.06 -20.23
C GLY A 208 64.36 40.77 -19.42
N ARG A 209 65.04 40.72 -18.27
CA ARG A 209 64.82 39.67 -17.25
C ARG A 209 65.47 40.08 -15.90
N ALA A 210 64.74 40.78 -15.04
CA ALA A 210 64.84 40.71 -13.56
C ALA A 210 63.78 41.63 -12.93
N GLY A 211 63.12 41.14 -11.88
CA GLY A 211 61.82 41.61 -11.40
C GLY A 211 61.81 42.93 -10.64
N ALA A 212 60.62 43.54 -10.61
CA ALA A 212 60.22 44.47 -9.56
C ALA A 212 58.81 44.09 -9.09
N ALA A 213 58.74 43.53 -7.89
CA ALA A 213 57.51 43.48 -7.14
C ALA A 213 57.14 44.90 -6.66
N ARG A 214 55.85 45.21 -6.76
CA ARG A 214 55.06 46.08 -5.86
C ARG A 214 55.30 47.60 -5.93
N ARG A 215 54.29 48.32 -6.43
CA ARG A 215 53.56 49.36 -5.66
C ARG A 215 52.20 49.66 -6.30
N ASN A 216 51.19 49.74 -5.43
CA ASN A 216 49.81 50.15 -5.67
C ASN A 216 49.69 51.55 -6.28
N GLY A 217 48.56 51.81 -6.96
CA GLY A 217 48.00 53.16 -7.12
C GLY A 217 47.38 53.37 -8.50
N GLY A 218 46.04 53.38 -8.57
CA GLY A 218 45.28 53.48 -9.81
C GLY A 218 45.29 54.85 -10.50
N GLY A 219 44.68 54.90 -11.68
CA GLY A 219 44.41 56.11 -12.46
C GLY A 219 44.22 55.78 -13.93
N ALA A 220 43.05 56.10 -14.45
CA ALA A 220 42.51 55.74 -15.77
C ALA A 220 43.25 56.35 -16.97
N VAL A 221 43.25 55.62 -18.11
CA VAL A 221 43.23 56.18 -19.47
C VAL A 221 42.46 55.22 -20.39
N GLU A 222 41.51 55.79 -21.13
CA GLU A 222 40.54 55.18 -22.06
C GLU A 222 41.12 54.80 -23.44
N GLY A 223 40.40 53.91 -24.14
CA GLY A 223 40.47 53.63 -25.59
C GLY A 223 40.64 52.14 -25.91
N GLY A 224 39.58 51.31 -25.95
CA GLY A 224 38.86 50.88 -27.18
C GLY A 224 39.65 49.77 -27.93
N ASP A 225 39.23 48.50 -28.08
CA ASP A 225 37.92 47.98 -28.49
C ASP A 225 37.66 46.52 -28.02
N THR A 226 36.48 46.33 -27.41
CA THR A 226 35.57 45.16 -27.50
C THR A 226 36.09 43.74 -27.27
N HIS A 227 36.10 43.29 -26.00
CA HIS A 227 35.46 42.04 -25.54
C HIS A 227 35.57 41.82 -24.00
N ALA A 228 35.39 42.87 -23.19
CA ALA A 228 35.56 42.79 -21.72
C ALA A 228 34.27 42.89 -20.89
N ASP A 229 33.09 43.06 -21.52
CA ASP A 229 31.83 43.27 -20.80
C ASP A 229 30.93 42.03 -20.80
N LEU A 230 31.39 40.94 -20.16
CA LEU A 230 30.54 39.88 -19.60
C LEU A 230 31.04 39.51 -18.19
N ALA A 231 30.97 40.52 -17.32
CA ALA A 231 30.75 40.55 -15.88
C ALA A 231 31.23 39.40 -14.95
N PRO A 232 31.98 39.72 -13.85
CA PRO A 232 32.11 38.86 -12.65
C PRO A 232 30.80 38.72 -11.84
N ALA A 233 29.72 39.40 -12.26
CA ALA A 233 28.38 39.21 -11.68
C ALA A 233 27.80 37.81 -11.96
N THR A 234 28.16 37.21 -13.09
CA THR A 234 27.60 35.91 -13.49
C THR A 234 28.08 34.76 -12.60
N GLU A 235 29.35 34.74 -12.20
CA GLU A 235 29.89 33.70 -11.30
C GLU A 235 29.36 33.85 -9.87
N ALA A 236 29.29 35.08 -9.36
CA ALA A 236 28.71 35.34 -8.05
C ALA A 236 27.21 34.97 -8.01
N ASP A 237 26.46 35.24 -9.08
CA ASP A 237 25.04 34.89 -9.17
C ASP A 237 24.82 33.40 -9.43
N MET A 238 25.72 32.73 -10.16
CA MET A 238 25.74 31.26 -10.27
C MET A 238 26.00 30.60 -8.92
N LEU A 239 26.99 31.08 -8.15
CA LEU A 239 27.28 30.57 -6.81
C LEU A 239 26.12 30.79 -5.84
N LYS A 240 25.47 31.96 -5.88
CA LYS A 240 24.23 32.21 -5.11
C LYS A 240 23.10 31.28 -5.52
N GLY A 241 22.92 31.02 -6.82
CA GLY A 241 21.91 30.09 -7.32
C GLY A 241 22.16 28.65 -6.85
N VAL A 242 23.42 28.22 -6.85
CA VAL A 242 23.81 26.91 -6.32
C VAL A 242 23.55 26.83 -4.82
N ILE A 243 23.94 27.86 -4.05
CA ILE A 243 23.68 27.91 -2.59
C ILE A 243 22.18 27.87 -2.31
N ALA A 244 21.37 28.67 -3.00
CA ALA A 244 19.92 28.68 -2.85
C ALA A 244 19.30 27.30 -3.15
N ALA A 245 19.76 26.63 -4.22
CA ALA A 245 19.31 25.29 -4.55
C ALA A 245 19.68 24.26 -3.46
N TYR A 246 20.88 24.38 -2.86
CA TYR A 246 21.27 23.53 -1.73
C TYR A 246 20.44 23.82 -0.48
N GLU A 247 20.11 25.09 -0.19
CA GLU A 247 19.26 25.47 0.94
C GLU A 247 17.81 25.01 0.76
N ASP A 248 17.27 25.07 -0.45
CA ASP A 248 15.96 24.51 -0.80
C ASP A 248 15.96 22.99 -0.64
N LYS A 249 16.97 22.31 -1.19
CA LYS A 249 17.16 20.86 -1.04
C LYS A 249 17.29 20.46 0.43
N HIS A 250 18.02 21.25 1.22
CA HIS A 250 18.19 21.01 2.65
C HIS A 250 16.86 21.14 3.41
N ARG A 251 16.04 22.14 3.09
CA ARG A 251 14.70 22.30 3.66
C ARG A 251 13.77 21.15 3.28
N GLU A 252 13.79 20.73 2.03
CA GLU A 252 13.03 19.56 1.55
C GLU A 252 13.42 18.29 2.32
N LEU A 253 14.73 18.02 2.44
CA LEU A 253 15.24 16.87 3.20
C LEU A 253 14.85 16.92 4.67
N LEU A 254 14.83 18.10 5.31
CA LEU A 254 14.41 18.23 6.71
C LEU A 254 12.91 17.92 6.89
N LEU A 255 12.07 18.30 5.90
CA LEU A 255 10.66 17.95 5.90
C LEU A 255 10.46 16.45 5.70
N GLU A 256 11.17 15.85 4.75
CA GLU A 256 11.12 14.41 4.48
C GLU A 256 11.61 13.60 5.70
N VAL A 257 12.69 14.02 6.35
CA VAL A 257 13.16 13.39 7.61
C VAL A 257 12.11 13.48 8.71
N ARG A 258 11.39 14.61 8.81
CA ARG A 258 10.31 14.77 9.78
C ARG A 258 9.14 13.83 9.46
N GLU A 259 8.77 13.73 8.20
CA GLU A 259 7.68 12.88 7.72
C GLU A 259 8.01 11.39 7.89
N LEU A 260 9.21 10.96 7.51
CA LEU A 260 9.71 9.60 7.72
C LEU A 260 9.76 9.24 9.20
N ARG A 261 10.18 10.15 10.08
CA ARG A 261 10.14 9.93 11.54
C ARG A 261 8.70 9.78 12.06
N ALA A 262 7.75 10.52 11.51
CA ALA A 262 6.34 10.38 11.86
C ALA A 262 5.78 9.02 11.41
N GLN A 263 6.08 8.59 10.18
CA GLN A 263 5.69 7.28 9.65
C GLN A 263 6.29 6.13 10.46
N VAL A 264 7.56 6.24 10.88
CA VAL A 264 8.21 5.23 11.75
C VAL A 264 7.50 5.16 13.10
N ALA A 265 7.20 6.30 13.73
CA ALA A 265 6.47 6.33 15.00
C ALA A 265 5.07 5.71 14.89
N GLU A 266 4.37 5.94 13.77
CA GLU A 266 3.06 5.32 13.50
C GLU A 266 3.16 3.80 13.35
N LEU A 267 4.14 3.32 12.59
CA LEU A 267 4.36 1.88 12.40
C LEU A 267 4.76 1.17 13.69
N ASP A 268 5.60 1.81 14.52
CA ASP A 268 5.99 1.28 15.82
C ASP A 268 4.80 1.26 16.80
N GLY A 269 3.94 2.29 16.79
CA GLY A 269 2.68 2.29 17.54
C GLY A 269 1.73 1.18 17.09
N SER A 270 1.60 0.95 15.78
CA SER A 270 0.79 -0.14 15.21
C SER A 270 1.36 -1.53 15.54
N ARG A 271 2.69 -1.67 15.59
CA ARG A 271 3.35 -2.92 16.03
C ARG A 271 3.11 -3.19 17.51
N ALA A 272 3.31 -2.18 18.37
CA ALA A 272 3.05 -2.28 19.80
C ALA A 272 1.58 -2.62 20.09
N GLY A 273 0.63 -2.04 19.35
CA GLY A 273 -0.80 -2.38 19.47
C GLY A 273 -1.09 -3.83 19.11
N ARG A 274 -0.53 -4.33 18.00
CA ARG A 274 -0.68 -5.75 17.59
C ARG A 274 0.00 -6.72 18.55
N GLU A 275 1.11 -6.34 19.16
CA GLU A 275 1.78 -7.15 20.19
C GLU A 275 0.97 -7.18 21.50
N ALA A 276 0.38 -6.07 21.90
CA ALA A 276 -0.53 -6.00 23.05
C ALA A 276 -1.80 -6.84 22.84
N GLU A 277 -2.40 -6.79 21.65
CA GLU A 277 -3.55 -7.63 21.28
C GLU A 277 -3.21 -9.12 21.28
N ARG A 278 -2.02 -9.51 20.78
CA ARG A 278 -1.55 -10.90 20.84
C ARG A 278 -1.29 -11.36 22.27
N ALA A 279 -0.71 -10.51 23.12
CA ALA A 279 -0.48 -10.81 24.53
C ALA A 279 -1.81 -10.98 25.29
N ALA A 280 -2.80 -10.12 25.03
CA ALA A 280 -4.14 -10.22 25.61
C ALA A 280 -4.89 -11.48 25.12
N GLY A 281 -4.78 -11.81 23.83
CA GLY A 281 -5.38 -13.03 23.27
C GLY A 281 -4.75 -14.33 23.77
N SER A 282 -3.43 -14.33 24.02
CA SER A 282 -2.71 -15.48 24.59
C SER A 282 -3.02 -15.69 26.08
N GLY A 283 -3.17 -14.61 26.86
CA GLY A 283 -3.56 -14.68 28.27
C GLY A 283 -4.97 -15.23 28.50
N ALA A 284 -5.91 -14.95 27.60
CA ALA A 284 -7.27 -15.49 27.67
C ALA A 284 -7.34 -17.00 27.36
N ALA A 285 -6.41 -17.53 26.56
CA ALA A 285 -6.35 -18.95 26.21
C ALA A 285 -5.69 -19.84 27.29
N LEU A 286 -5.00 -19.24 28.26
CA LEU A 286 -4.35 -19.94 29.39
C LEU A 286 -5.17 -19.89 30.69
N ALA A 287 -6.29 -19.18 30.70
CA ALA A 287 -7.17 -19.01 31.87
C ALA A 287 -8.50 -19.80 31.79
N CYS A 288 -8.68 -20.61 30.74
CA CYS A 288 -9.73 -21.63 30.60
C CYS A 288 -9.09 -23.01 30.63
#